data_AF-A0A2A4RTR4-F1
#
_entry.id   AF-A0A2A4RTR4-F1
#
_cell.length_a   1.000
_cell.length_b   1.000
_cell.length_c   1.000
_cell.angle_alpha   90.00
_cell.angle_beta   90.00
_cell.angle_gamma   90.00
#
_symmetry.space_group_name_H-M   'P 1'
#
loop_
_entity.id
_entity.type
_entity.pdbx_description
1 polymer ?
#
loop_
_entity_poly.entity_id
_entity_poly.type
_entity_poly.pdbx_seq_one_letter_code
_entity_poly.pdbx_strand_id
1 'polypeptide(L)'
;MPKKIKIPNWIYTLLRSIRYKIVSIFIFKITVDKIENWLHLQKKLFQLWWYDAPKYQRRFEKGNYLIRKATMYQVGQPFKIKDLNTGKIRTRYIDNLLFNFKLNKVTHKFSDKPIKGFSEPFLKPKKK
;
A
#
# COMPACT_ATOMS: atom_id res chain seq x y z
N MET A 1 24.68 27.28 26.82
CA MET A 1 23.19 27.34 26.82
C MET A 1 22.71 27.56 25.39
N PRO A 2 21.91 26.67 24.77
CA PRO A 2 21.46 26.88 23.41
C PRO A 2 20.42 28.02 23.33
N LYS A 3 20.67 29.01 22.47
CA LYS A 3 19.74 30.11 22.18
C LYS A 3 18.45 29.55 21.56
N LYS A 4 17.30 29.77 22.20
CA LYS A 4 15.98 29.49 21.60
C LYS A 4 15.72 30.50 20.48
N ILE A 5 15.75 30.02 19.24
CA ILE A 5 15.39 30.81 18.06
C ILE A 5 13.87 31.00 18.06
N LYS A 6 13.40 32.26 18.17
CA LYS A 6 11.97 32.60 18.03
C LYS A 6 11.60 32.57 16.55
N ILE A 7 10.85 31.56 16.13
CA ILE A 7 10.32 31.45 14.77
C ILE A 7 9.12 32.41 14.64
N PRO A 8 9.13 33.35 13.68
CA PRO A 8 8.02 34.29 13.49
C PRO A 8 6.73 33.60 13.06
N ASN A 9 5.58 34.15 13.48
CA ASN A 9 4.25 33.56 13.29
C ASN A 9 3.87 33.38 11.80
N TRP A 10 4.40 34.22 10.91
CA TRP A 10 4.18 34.11 9.46
C TRP A 10 4.83 32.86 8.85
N ILE A 11 5.92 32.35 9.44
CA ILE A 11 6.55 31.10 8.99
C ILE A 11 5.65 29.91 9.31
N TYR A 12 4.95 29.93 10.46
CA TYR A 12 3.98 28.89 10.81
C TYR A 12 2.78 28.86 9.87
N THR A 13 2.24 30.01 9.49
CA THR A 13 1.12 30.07 8.53
C THR A 13 1.55 29.63 7.13
N LEU A 14 2.76 30.01 6.69
CA LEU A 14 3.35 29.55 5.44
C LEU A 14 3.53 28.02 5.41
N LEU A 15 4.16 27.44 6.43
CA LEU A 15 4.37 25.99 6.55
C LEU A 15 3.04 25.23 6.58
N ARG A 16 2.04 25.76 7.27
CA ARG A 16 0.69 25.18 7.33
C ARG A 16 0.03 25.17 5.94
N SER A 17 0.12 26.27 5.18
CA SER A 17 -0.40 26.36 3.81
C SER A 17 0.29 25.37 2.86
N ILE A 18 1.62 25.28 2.91
CA ILE A 18 2.41 24.31 2.13
C ILE A 18 1.98 22.88 2.48
N ARG A 19 1.82 22.56 3.77
CA ARG A 19 1.37 21.24 4.22
C ARG A 19 0.00 20.89 3.65
N TYR A 20 -0.96 21.82 3.65
CA TYR A 20 -2.29 21.57 3.07
C TYR A 20 -2.24 21.32 1.56
N LYS A 21 -1.43 22.09 0.82
CA LYS A 21 -1.23 21.85 -0.63
C LYS A 21 -0.62 20.48 -0.92
N ILE A 22 0.36 20.05 -0.13
CA ILE A 22 0.97 18.72 -0.30
C ILE A 22 -0.05 17.61 -0.01
N VAL A 23 -0.83 17.77 1.05
CA VAL A 23 -1.88 16.80 1.41
C VAL A 23 -2.98 16.75 0.34
N SER A 24 -3.41 17.89 -0.21
CA SER A 24 -4.43 17.90 -1.26
C SER A 24 -3.94 17.23 -2.55
N ILE A 25 -2.69 17.48 -2.96
CA ILE A 25 -2.07 16.80 -4.11
C ILE A 25 -2.01 15.28 -3.87
N PHE A 26 -1.65 14.87 -2.65
CA PHE A 26 -1.58 13.45 -2.29
C PHE A 26 -2.96 12.77 -2.33
N ILE A 27 -4.00 13.42 -1.77
CA ILE A 27 -5.38 12.93 -1.82
C ILE A 27 -5.88 12.83 -3.27
N PHE A 28 -5.57 13.83 -4.09
CA PHE A 28 -5.93 13.84 -5.51
C PHE A 28 -5.29 12.67 -6.26
N LYS A 29 -3.98 12.45 -6.08
CA LYS A 29 -3.28 11.29 -6.67
C LYS A 29 -3.92 9.96 -6.27
N ILE A 30 -4.19 9.77 -4.98
CA ILE A 30 -4.89 8.54 -4.49
C ILE A 30 -6.24 8.35 -5.18
N THR A 31 -6.96 9.44 -5.44
CA THR A 31 -8.28 9.40 -6.07
C THR A 31 -8.16 9.03 -7.56
N VAL A 32 -7.20 9.61 -8.27
CA VAL A 32 -6.91 9.28 -9.67
C VAL A 32 -6.51 7.81 -9.82
N ASP A 33 -5.57 7.33 -9.01
CA ASP A 33 -5.10 5.94 -9.03
C ASP A 33 -6.26 4.95 -8.81
N LYS A 34 -7.23 5.28 -7.94
CA LYS A 34 -8.41 4.46 -7.69
C LYS A 34 -9.32 4.38 -8.93
N ILE A 35 -9.50 5.50 -9.63
CA ILE A 35 -10.32 5.58 -10.85
C ILE A 35 -9.66 4.77 -11.97
N GLU A 36 -8.36 4.94 -12.19
CA GLU A 36 -7.61 4.20 -13.21
C GLU A 36 -7.69 2.68 -12.99
N ASN A 37 -7.46 2.22 -11.76
CA ASN A 37 -7.57 0.80 -11.42
C ASN A 37 -8.98 0.24 -11.65
N TRP A 38 -10.02 1.04 -11.39
CA TRP A 38 -11.41 0.65 -11.65
C TRP A 38 -11.69 0.56 -13.16
N LEU A 39 -11.26 1.55 -13.94
CA LEU A 39 -11.38 1.54 -15.41
C LEU A 39 -10.65 0.34 -16.02
N HIS A 40 -9.46 0.02 -15.52
CA HIS A 40 -8.69 -1.12 -15.99
C HIS A 40 -9.39 -2.46 -15.70
N LEU A 41 -10.07 -2.59 -14.55
CA LEU A 41 -10.92 -3.75 -14.28
C LEU A 41 -12.09 -3.81 -15.26
N GLN A 42 -12.81 -2.71 -15.48
CA GLN A 42 -13.96 -2.68 -16.39
C GLN A 42 -13.57 -3.07 -17.81
N LYS A 43 -12.46 -2.53 -18.33
CA LYS A 43 -11.90 -2.90 -19.62
C LYS A 43 -11.61 -4.39 -19.72
N LYS A 44 -10.98 -4.96 -18.69
CA LYS A 44 -10.63 -6.39 -18.66
C LYS A 44 -11.87 -7.28 -18.53
N LEU A 45 -12.87 -6.88 -17.76
CA LEU A 45 -14.15 -7.58 -17.67
C LEU A 45 -14.93 -7.51 -18.98
N PHE A 46 -14.90 -6.37 -19.67
CA PHE A 46 -15.52 -6.21 -20.99
C PHE A 46 -14.83 -7.09 -22.03
N GLN A 47 -13.49 -7.13 -22.05
CA GLN A 47 -12.73 -8.06 -22.89
C GLN A 47 -13.11 -9.51 -22.60
N LEU A 48 -13.13 -9.92 -21.32
CA LEU A 48 -13.52 -11.28 -20.94
C LEU A 48 -14.98 -11.60 -21.28
N TRP A 49 -15.87 -10.60 -21.27
CA TRP A 49 -17.24 -10.78 -21.72
C TRP A 49 -17.31 -10.92 -23.24
N TRP A 50 -16.55 -10.12 -24.00
CA TRP A 50 -16.46 -10.17 -25.46
C TRP A 50 -15.92 -11.51 -25.98
N TYR A 51 -14.97 -12.11 -25.26
CA TYR A 51 -14.41 -13.43 -25.59
C TYR A 51 -15.22 -14.61 -24.99
N ASP A 52 -16.43 -14.36 -24.48
CA ASP A 52 -17.27 -15.37 -23.82
C ASP A 52 -16.55 -16.20 -22.74
N ALA A 53 -15.64 -15.55 -22.01
CA ALA A 53 -14.82 -16.24 -21.03
C ALA A 53 -15.68 -16.87 -19.91
N PRO A 54 -15.27 -18.05 -19.42
CA PRO A 54 -16.02 -18.78 -18.41
C PRO A 54 -16.20 -17.96 -17.13
N LYS A 55 -17.34 -18.14 -16.46
CA LYS A 55 -17.76 -17.32 -15.30
C LYS A 55 -16.71 -17.27 -14.18
N TYR A 56 -15.93 -18.33 -13.99
CA TYR A 56 -14.88 -18.37 -12.95
C TYR A 56 -13.76 -17.35 -13.22
N GLN A 57 -13.37 -17.14 -14.48
CA GLN A 57 -12.29 -16.23 -14.85
C GLN A 57 -12.66 -14.77 -14.61
N ARG A 58 -13.92 -14.41 -14.91
CA ARG A 58 -14.49 -13.09 -14.56
C ARG A 58 -14.56 -12.88 -13.04
N ARG A 59 -14.90 -13.91 -12.27
CA ARG A 59 -14.90 -13.85 -10.79
C ARG A 59 -13.49 -13.70 -10.22
N PHE A 60 -12.50 -14.36 -10.83
CA PHE A 60 -11.10 -14.26 -10.43
C PHE A 60 -10.56 -12.83 -10.59
N GLU A 61 -10.82 -12.16 -11.72
CA GLU A 61 -10.41 -10.77 -11.92
C GLU A 61 -11.10 -9.79 -10.96
N LYS A 62 -12.40 -9.97 -10.70
CA LYS A 62 -13.12 -9.20 -9.67
C LYS A 62 -12.51 -9.42 -8.29
N GLY A 63 -12.19 -10.66 -7.95
CA GLY A 63 -11.50 -11.02 -6.71
C GLY A 63 -10.15 -10.31 -6.60
N ASN A 64 -9.32 -10.37 -7.65
CA ASN A 64 -8.01 -9.73 -7.68
C ASN A 64 -8.09 -8.20 -7.48
N TYR A 65 -9.05 -7.54 -8.13
CA TYR A 65 -9.29 -6.11 -7.92
C TYR A 65 -9.70 -5.80 -6.48
N LEU A 66 -10.62 -6.58 -5.90
CA LEU A 66 -11.05 -6.39 -4.52
C LEU A 66 -9.91 -6.62 -3.53
N ILE A 67 -9.01 -7.56 -3.80
CA ILE A 67 -7.79 -7.76 -3.01
C ILE A 67 -6.93 -6.50 -3.05
N ARG A 68 -6.58 -6.02 -4.24
CA ARG A 68 -5.76 -4.81 -4.41
C ARG A 68 -6.37 -3.59 -3.72
N LYS A 69 -7.70 -3.47 -3.76
CA LYS A 69 -8.45 -2.38 -3.11
C LYS A 69 -8.48 -2.53 -1.59
N ALA A 70 -8.65 -3.76 -1.09
CA ALA A 70 -8.83 -4.03 0.34
C ALA A 70 -7.51 -4.11 1.09
N THR A 71 -6.42 -4.57 0.47
CA THR A 71 -5.20 -4.85 1.23
C THR A 71 -4.51 -3.58 1.67
N MET A 72 -4.47 -2.49 0.90
CA MET A 72 -3.59 -1.31 1.12
C MET A 72 -2.09 -1.64 1.35
N TYR A 73 -1.76 -2.91 1.55
CA TYR A 73 -0.47 -3.50 1.81
C TYR A 73 0.09 -4.06 0.51
N GLN A 74 1.38 -3.88 0.34
CA GLN A 74 2.11 -4.30 -0.84
C GLN A 74 3.06 -5.45 -0.48
N VAL A 75 3.27 -6.35 -1.45
CA VAL A 75 4.36 -7.33 -1.35
C VAL A 75 5.68 -6.58 -1.20
N GLY A 76 6.55 -7.03 -0.30
CA GLY A 76 7.79 -6.35 0.05
C GLY A 76 7.68 -5.37 1.21
N GLN A 77 6.48 -5.01 1.67
CA GLN A 77 6.29 -4.04 2.75
C GLN A 77 6.75 -4.60 4.12
N PRO A 78 7.55 -3.84 4.90
CA PRO A 78 8.00 -4.26 6.22
C PRO A 78 6.93 -4.05 7.30
N PHE A 79 6.84 -5.02 8.22
CA PHE A 79 5.99 -5.04 9.40
C PHE A 79 6.82 -5.30 10.64
N LYS A 80 6.56 -4.53 11.70
CA LYS A 80 7.15 -4.77 13.03
C LYS A 80 6.21 -5.64 13.84
N ILE A 81 6.67 -6.83 14.18
CA ILE A 81 5.90 -7.79 14.99
C ILE A 81 6.63 -7.94 16.33
N LYS A 82 5.89 -7.79 17.42
CA LYS A 82 6.39 -8.11 18.75
C LYS A 82 6.24 -9.62 18.96
N ASP A 83 7.35 -10.29 19.14
CA ASP A 83 7.38 -11.71 19.48
C ASP A 83 6.82 -11.87 20.91
N LEU A 84 5.74 -12.64 21.06
CA LEU A 84 5.03 -12.79 22.33
C LEU A 84 5.89 -13.52 23.37
N ASN A 85 6.75 -14.43 22.93
CA ASN A 85 7.57 -15.26 23.81
C ASN A 85 8.86 -14.56 24.25
N THR A 86 9.48 -13.77 23.37
CA THR A 86 10.76 -13.11 23.67
C THR A 86 10.63 -11.62 23.94
N GLY A 87 9.46 -11.03 23.71
CA GLY A 87 9.22 -9.59 23.82
C GLY A 87 9.95 -8.73 22.78
N LYS A 88 10.83 -9.33 21.95
CA LYS A 88 11.64 -8.63 20.96
C LYS A 88 10.80 -8.21 19.76
N ILE A 89 11.03 -7.01 19.26
CA ILE A 89 10.40 -6.51 18.03
C ILE A 89 11.25 -6.98 16.85
N ARG A 90 10.68 -7.78 15.96
CA ARG A 90 11.31 -8.23 14.72
C ARG A 90 10.63 -7.58 13.52
N THR A 91 11.40 -7.29 12.48
CA THR A 91 10.85 -6.82 11.20
C THR A 91 10.65 -8.02 10.30
N ARG A 92 9.44 -8.18 9.77
CA ARG A 92 9.09 -9.17 8.74
C ARG A 92 8.59 -8.47 7.49
N TYR A 93 8.70 -9.11 6.34
CA TYR A 93 8.29 -8.58 5.05
C TYR A 93 7.13 -9.40 4.50
N ILE A 94 6.14 -8.76 3.89
CA ILE A 94 5.04 -9.48 3.22
C ILE A 94 5.59 -10.14 1.95
N ASP A 95 5.66 -11.47 1.95
CA ASP A 95 6.14 -12.27 0.82
C ASP A 95 5.06 -12.48 -0.24
N ASN A 96 3.84 -12.75 0.21
CA ASN A 96 2.71 -12.93 -0.70
C ASN A 96 1.39 -12.57 -0.01
N LEU A 97 0.44 -12.06 -0.79
CA LEU A 97 -0.94 -11.78 -0.41
C LEU A 97 -1.86 -12.70 -1.20
N LEU A 98 -2.56 -13.57 -0.49
CA LEU A 98 -3.48 -14.54 -1.05
C LEU A 98 -4.89 -14.19 -0.56
N PHE A 99 -5.91 -14.45 -1.36
CA PHE A 99 -7.29 -14.30 -0.90
C PHE A 99 -7.92 -15.66 -0.74
N ASN A 100 -8.37 -15.91 0.48
CA ASN A 100 -9.15 -17.09 0.78
C ASN A 100 -10.62 -16.77 0.47
N PHE A 101 -11.08 -17.21 -0.71
CA PHE A 101 -12.47 -17.02 -1.15
C PHE A 101 -13.50 -17.69 -0.22
N LYS A 102 -13.14 -18.82 0.41
CA LYS A 102 -14.03 -19.53 1.35
C LYS A 102 -14.25 -18.72 2.63
N LEU A 103 -13.20 -18.05 3.11
CA LEU A 103 -13.24 -17.26 4.35
C LEU A 103 -13.51 -15.77 4.10
N ASN A 104 -13.62 -15.36 2.83
CA ASN A 104 -13.73 -13.96 2.41
C ASN A 104 -12.68 -13.04 3.07
N LYS A 105 -11.44 -13.53 3.21
CA LYS A 105 -10.35 -12.87 3.93
C LYS A 105 -9.05 -12.93 3.14
N VAL A 106 -8.27 -11.85 3.22
CA VAL A 106 -6.89 -11.83 2.74
C VAL A 106 -6.02 -12.56 3.75
N THR A 107 -5.28 -13.55 3.29
CA THR A 107 -4.20 -14.21 4.03
C THR A 107 -2.86 -13.73 3.48
N HIS A 108 -1.82 -13.80 4.30
CA HIS A 108 -0.49 -13.36 3.92
C HIS A 108 0.55 -14.36 4.40
N LYS A 109 1.67 -14.42 3.68
CA LYS A 109 2.89 -15.09 4.12
C LYS A 109 3.94 -14.03 4.43
N PHE A 110 4.65 -14.23 5.52
CA PHE A 110 5.75 -13.35 5.91
C PHE A 110 7.10 -14.02 5.66
N SER A 111 8.07 -13.21 5.26
CA SER A 111 9.49 -13.56 5.20
C SER A 111 10.26 -12.78 6.26
N ASP A 112 11.25 -13.41 6.88
CA ASP A 112 12.19 -12.72 7.79
C ASP A 112 13.22 -11.87 7.02
N LYS A 113 13.38 -12.10 5.71
CA LYS A 113 14.34 -11.39 4.84
C LYS A 113 13.60 -10.46 3.87
N PRO A 114 14.22 -9.33 3.47
CA PRO A 114 13.70 -8.48 2.41
C PRO A 114 13.63 -9.25 1.09
N ILE A 115 12.59 -8.98 0.31
CA ILE A 115 12.32 -9.67 -0.95
C ILE A 115 12.95 -8.84 -2.08
N LYS A 116 13.87 -9.44 -2.82
CA LYS A 116 14.56 -8.78 -3.94
C LYS A 116 13.56 -8.32 -4.99
N GLY A 117 13.71 -7.10 -5.49
CA GLY A 117 12.80 -6.47 -6.46
C GLY A 117 11.48 -5.92 -5.89
N PHE A 118 11.12 -6.22 -4.62
CA PHE A 118 9.87 -5.76 -4.01
C PHE A 118 10.06 -4.98 -2.72
N SER A 119 11.03 -5.35 -1.87
CA SER A 119 11.29 -4.68 -0.59
C SER A 119 12.17 -3.43 -0.71
N GLU A 120 12.87 -3.26 -1.82
CA GLU A 120 13.82 -2.17 -2.08
C GLU A 120 13.23 -0.76 -1.89
N PRO A 121 12.00 -0.45 -2.34
CA PRO A 121 11.38 0.87 -2.17
C PRO A 121 11.13 1.24 -0.70
N PHE A 122 11.07 0.24 0.20
CA PHE A 122 10.77 0.44 1.61
C PHE A 122 12.02 0.49 2.50
N LEU A 123 13.17 0.07 1.98
CA LEU A 123 14.43 0.13 2.70
C LEU A 123 14.89 1.59 2.72
N LYS A 124 14.96 2.20 3.91
CA LYS A 124 15.57 3.52 4.05
C LYS A 124 17.04 3.40 3.61
N PRO A 125 17.54 4.30 2.75
CA PRO A 125 18.97 4.34 2.48
C PRO A 125 19.68 4.55 3.82
N LYS A 126 20.64 3.67 4.16
CA LYS A 126 21.53 3.93 5.29
C LYS A 126 22.21 5.27 5.00
N LYS A 127 21.96 6.27 5.85
CA LYS A 127 22.80 7.47 5.85
C LYS A 127 24.23 7.00 6.11
N LYS A 128 25.09 7.14 5.11
CA LYS A 128 26.53 7.03 5.29
C LYS A 128 27.01 8.21 6.13
#